data_AF-A0A5C9EQQ7-F1
#
_entry.id   AF-A0A5C9EQQ7-F1
#
_cell.length_a   1.000
_cell.length_b   1.000
_cell.length_c   1.000
_cell.angle_alpha   90.00
_cell.angle_beta   90.00
_cell.angle_gamma   90.00
#
_symmetry.space_group_name_H-M   'P 1'
#
loop_
_entity.id
_entity.type
_entity.pdbx_description
1 polymer ?
#
loop_
_entity_poly.entity_id
_entity_poly.type
_entity_poly.pdbx_seq_one_letter_code
_entity_poly.pdbx_strand_id
1 'polypeptide(L)'
;MVLLIDEIDKADIEFPNDLLQELDVMEFYIKETDEFIKAKHRPIVIITSNNEKELPDAFLRRCVFHYIEFPDKEFMADICNIHYPNLKQNLLDQCLKRFYQLRAITQFRKMPSTSELLDWIGVLLKSGISINELRTGLPFLGVLIKKERDLEIALDKLKFPT
;
A
#
# COMPACT_ATOMS: atom_id res chain seq x y z
N MET A 1 21.51 5.80 -13.42
CA MET A 1 20.15 5.90 -13.97
C MET A 1 19.33 4.78 -13.35
N VAL A 2 18.13 5.09 -12.85
CA VAL A 2 17.22 4.11 -12.23
C VAL A 2 15.93 4.10 -13.04
N LEU A 3 15.40 2.91 -13.32
CA LEU A 3 14.08 2.69 -13.91
C LEU A 3 13.18 2.04 -12.85
N LEU A 4 12.06 2.68 -12.53
CA LEU A 4 11.01 2.11 -11.69
C LEU A 4 9.85 1.64 -12.58
N ILE A 5 9.54 0.36 -12.54
CA ILE A 5 8.32 -0.22 -13.11
C ILE A 5 7.37 -0.45 -11.94
N ASP A 6 6.31 0.35 -11.87
CA ASP A 6 5.38 0.32 -10.75
C ASP A 6 4.21 -0.64 -11.03
N GLU A 7 3.80 -1.40 -10.02
CA GLU A 7 2.61 -2.26 -10.02
C GLU A 7 2.49 -3.15 -11.26
N ILE A 8 3.56 -3.88 -11.59
CA ILE A 8 3.63 -4.71 -12.80
C ILE A 8 2.52 -5.78 -12.87
N ASP A 9 1.98 -6.18 -11.72
CA ASP A 9 0.89 -7.13 -11.58
C ASP A 9 -0.49 -6.59 -12.05
N LYS A 10 -0.60 -5.29 -12.32
CA LYS A 10 -1.82 -4.73 -12.95
C LYS A 10 -1.90 -5.02 -14.44
N ALA A 11 -0.77 -5.27 -15.09
CA ALA A 11 -0.73 -5.67 -16.49
C ALA A 11 -1.33 -7.07 -16.71
N ASP A 12 -1.45 -7.46 -17.97
CA ASP A 12 -1.84 -8.80 -18.35
C ASP A 12 -0.78 -9.83 -17.93
N ILE A 13 -1.20 -11.07 -17.70
CA ILE A 13 -0.32 -12.12 -17.14
C ILE A 13 0.88 -12.46 -18.04
N GLU A 14 0.77 -12.17 -19.34
CA GLU A 14 1.82 -12.41 -20.34
C GLU A 14 2.88 -11.29 -20.33
N PHE A 15 2.48 -10.08 -19.95
CA PHE A 15 3.32 -8.87 -20.05
C PHE A 15 4.66 -8.98 -19.29
N PRO A 16 4.73 -9.49 -18.04
CA PRO A 16 6.01 -9.66 -17.36
C PRO A 16 6.99 -10.55 -18.13
N ASN A 17 6.48 -11.61 -18.76
CA ASN A 17 7.33 -12.53 -19.54
C ASN A 17 7.80 -11.87 -20.83
N ASP A 18 6.94 -11.09 -21.48
CA ASP A 18 7.31 -10.35 -22.68
C ASP A 18 8.50 -9.43 -22.38
N LEU A 19 8.43 -8.66 -21.29
CA LEU A 19 9.49 -7.73 -20.85
C LEU A 19 10.85 -8.38 -20.57
N LEU A 20 10.93 -9.69 -20.41
CA LEU A 20 12.19 -10.35 -20.05
C LEU A 20 13.27 -10.16 -21.10
N GLN A 21 12.88 -10.18 -22.38
CA GLN A 21 13.83 -10.02 -23.48
C GLN A 21 14.38 -8.59 -23.47
N GLU A 22 13.50 -7.59 -23.42
CA GLU A 22 13.86 -6.17 -23.45
C GLU A 22 14.72 -5.79 -22.24
N LEU A 23 14.41 -6.33 -21.06
CA LEU A 23 15.21 -6.09 -19.84
C LEU A 23 16.56 -6.82 -19.86
N ASP A 24 16.71 -7.91 -20.62
CA ASP A 24 17.98 -8.61 -20.72
C ASP A 24 18.91 -7.94 -21.75
N VAL A 25 18.40 -7.66 -22.94
CA VAL A 25 19.17 -7.06 -24.04
C VAL A 25 19.25 -5.53 -24.00
N MET A 26 18.41 -4.89 -23.17
CA MET A 26 18.31 -3.43 -23.03
C MET A 26 17.97 -2.73 -24.36
N GLU A 27 17.08 -3.34 -25.12
CA GLU A 27 16.67 -2.92 -26.45
C GLU A 27 15.24 -3.38 -26.73
N PHE A 28 14.44 -2.58 -27.43
CA PHE A 28 13.10 -2.95 -27.86
C PHE A 28 12.80 -2.40 -29.25
N TYR A 29 11.86 -3.05 -29.96
CA TYR A 29 11.41 -2.63 -31.29
C TYR A 29 10.15 -1.77 -31.18
N ILE A 30 10.13 -0.63 -31.86
CA ILE A 30 8.95 0.22 -32.00
C ILE A 30 8.38 0.00 -33.40
N LYS A 31 7.21 -0.63 -33.46
CA LYS A 31 6.54 -0.98 -34.73
C LYS A 31 6.11 0.26 -35.52
N GLU A 32 5.72 1.32 -34.82
CA GLU A 32 5.21 2.56 -35.41
C GLU A 32 6.28 3.35 -36.15
N THR A 33 7.56 3.14 -35.80
CA THR A 33 8.71 3.84 -36.40
C THR A 33 9.64 2.90 -37.16
N ASP A 34 9.40 1.59 -37.11
CA ASP A 34 10.27 0.54 -37.64
C ASP A 34 11.72 0.64 -37.13
N GLU A 35 11.90 0.98 -35.84
CA GLU A 35 13.21 1.19 -35.22
C GLU A 35 13.45 0.28 -34.01
N PHE A 36 14.70 -0.16 -33.85
CA PHE A 36 15.19 -0.74 -32.60
C PHE A 36 15.82 0.35 -31.74
N ILE A 37 15.28 0.54 -30.53
CA ILE A 37 15.78 1.51 -29.57
C ILE A 37 16.60 0.79 -28.51
N LYS A 38 17.90 1.10 -28.47
CA LYS A 38 18.85 0.54 -27.51
C LYS A 38 19.18 1.53 -26.39
N ALA A 39 19.19 1.05 -25.16
CA ALA A 39 19.60 1.86 -24.02
C ALA A 39 21.09 2.22 -24.10
N LYS A 40 21.41 3.51 -23.99
CA LYS A 40 22.81 4.00 -23.95
C LYS A 40 23.56 3.55 -22.70
N HIS A 41 22.84 3.42 -21.59
CA HIS A 41 23.36 2.98 -20.30
C HIS A 41 22.40 1.96 -19.70
N ARG A 42 22.92 0.86 -19.16
CA ARG A 42 22.10 -0.14 -18.44
C ARG A 42 21.63 0.45 -17.11
N PRO A 43 20.33 0.67 -16.88
CA PRO A 43 19.83 1.19 -15.61
C PRO A 43 19.81 0.11 -14.53
N ILE A 44 19.74 0.55 -13.28
CA ILE A 44 19.23 -0.28 -12.19
C ILE A 44 17.71 -0.31 -12.35
N VAL A 45 17.13 -1.50 -12.44
CA VAL A 45 15.68 -1.69 -12.61
C VAL A 45 15.08 -2.10 -11.26
N ILE A 46 14.10 -1.34 -10.80
CA ILE A 46 13.29 -1.63 -9.62
C ILE A 46 11.88 -1.92 -10.11
N ILE A 47 11.31 -3.04 -9.66
CA ILE A 47 9.98 -3.48 -10.06
C ILE A 47 9.16 -3.67 -8.79
N THR A 48 7.97 -3.09 -8.74
CA THR A 48 7.04 -3.25 -7.61
C THR A 48 5.83 -4.08 -8.05
N SER A 49 5.22 -4.74 -7.08
CA SER A 49 4.00 -5.53 -7.25
C SER A 49 3.21 -5.44 -5.95
N ASN A 50 1.89 -5.32 -6.06
CA ASN A 50 0.99 -5.36 -4.91
C ASN A 50 0.54 -6.78 -4.55
N ASN A 51 1.07 -7.79 -5.25
CA ASN A 51 0.68 -9.19 -5.14
C ASN A 51 -0.83 -9.39 -5.38
N GLU A 52 -1.45 -8.57 -6.24
CA GLU A 52 -2.85 -8.73 -6.67
C GLU A 52 -2.99 -9.90 -7.66
N LYS A 53 -1.97 -10.10 -8.51
CA LYS A 53 -1.81 -11.26 -9.39
C LYS A 53 -0.44 -11.88 -9.17
N GLU A 54 -0.41 -13.21 -9.19
CA GLU A 54 0.83 -13.96 -9.08
C GLU A 54 1.70 -13.74 -10.33
N LEU A 55 2.95 -13.34 -10.11
CA LEU A 55 3.91 -13.16 -11.20
C LEU A 55 4.47 -14.51 -11.62
N PRO A 56 4.67 -14.77 -12.93
CA PRO A 56 5.21 -16.03 -13.40
C PRO A 56 6.58 -16.35 -12.80
N ASP A 57 6.83 -17.62 -12.45
CA ASP A 57 8.12 -18.09 -11.93
C ASP A 57 9.30 -17.77 -12.86
N ALA A 58 9.07 -17.75 -14.18
CA ALA A 58 10.09 -17.39 -15.16
C ALA A 58 10.57 -15.92 -15.00
N PHE A 59 9.67 -15.04 -14.57
CA PHE A 59 9.97 -13.64 -14.29
C PHE A 59 10.67 -13.50 -12.94
N LEU A 60 10.13 -14.12 -11.89
CA LEU A 60 10.68 -14.05 -10.53
C LEU A 60 12.12 -14.59 -10.46
N ARG A 61 12.44 -15.67 -11.20
CA ARG A 61 13.80 -16.23 -11.25
C ARG A 61 14.85 -15.30 -11.85
N ARG A 62 14.46 -14.22 -12.52
CA ARG A 62 15.34 -13.18 -13.08
C ARG A 62 15.41 -11.93 -12.21
N CYS A 63 14.69 -11.92 -11.09
CA CYS A 63 14.62 -10.80 -10.16
C CYS A 63 15.29 -11.16 -8.82
N VAL A 64 15.92 -10.17 -8.18
CA VAL A 64 16.22 -10.26 -6.75
C VAL A 64 14.94 -9.88 -6.01
N PHE A 65 14.27 -10.87 -5.43
CA PHE A 65 12.98 -10.68 -4.76
C PHE A 65 13.16 -10.11 -3.34
N HIS A 66 12.42 -9.06 -3.03
CA HIS A 66 12.33 -8.49 -1.68
C HIS A 66 10.86 -8.28 -1.31
N TYR A 67 10.40 -9.00 -0.28
CA TYR A 67 9.06 -8.83 0.25
C TYR A 67 9.04 -7.71 1.29
N ILE A 68 8.12 -6.76 1.13
CA ILE A 68 7.92 -5.65 2.07
C ILE A 68 6.79 -6.04 3.02
N GLU A 69 7.15 -6.31 4.27
CA GLU A 69 6.17 -6.60 5.32
C GLU A 69 5.36 -5.35 5.67
N PHE A 70 4.10 -5.56 6.05
CA PHE A 70 3.31 -4.46 6.59
C PHE A 70 3.92 -4.01 7.94
N PRO A 71 4.05 -2.69 8.20
CA PRO A 71 4.71 -2.20 9.40
C PRO A 71 4.10 -2.77 10.68
N ASP A 72 4.94 -3.08 11.66
CA ASP A 72 4.51 -3.28 13.03
C ASP A 72 4.14 -1.94 13.69
N LYS A 73 3.71 -1.97 14.95
CA LYS A 73 3.20 -0.77 15.63
C LYS A 73 4.31 0.27 15.82
N GLU A 74 5.50 -0.19 16.14
CA GLU A 74 6.69 0.61 16.39
C GLU A 74 7.11 1.34 15.10
N PHE A 75 7.29 0.60 14.01
CA PHE A 75 7.66 1.19 12.72
C PHE A 75 6.52 2.07 12.15
N MET A 76 5.26 1.69 12.34
CA MET A 76 4.13 2.54 11.96
C MET A 76 4.10 3.85 12.75
N ALA A 77 4.50 3.85 14.02
CA ALA A 77 4.61 5.07 14.82
C ALA A 77 5.70 5.99 14.25
N ASP A 78 6.84 5.44 13.83
CA ASP A 78 7.91 6.21 13.18
C ASP A 78 7.44 6.86 11.88
N ILE A 79 6.73 6.10 11.04
CA ILE A 79 6.11 6.63 9.82
C ILE A 79 5.16 7.78 10.18
N CYS A 80 4.24 7.57 11.14
CA CYS A 80 3.30 8.61 11.54
C CYS A 80 4.00 9.87 12.09
N ASN A 81 5.09 9.73 12.84
CA ASN A 81 5.85 10.85 13.40
C ASN A 81 6.56 11.68 12.31
N ILE A 82 7.01 11.04 11.23
CA ILE A 82 7.57 11.76 10.07
C ILE A 82 6.49 12.61 9.39
N HIS A 83 5.29 12.06 9.21
CA HIS A 83 4.18 12.76 8.56
C HIS A 83 3.48 13.80 9.46
N TYR A 84 3.45 13.56 10.78
CA TYR A 84 2.80 14.42 11.76
C TYR A 84 3.72 14.71 12.97
N PRO A 85 4.78 15.51 12.82
CA PRO A 85 5.78 15.73 13.88
C PRO A 85 5.24 16.33 15.19
N ASN A 86 4.09 17.02 15.13
CA ASN A 86 3.46 17.67 16.28
C ASN A 86 2.29 16.86 16.86
N LEU A 87 2.11 15.62 16.42
CA LEU A 87 1.04 14.75 16.92
C LEU A 87 1.34 14.36 18.37
N LYS A 88 0.36 14.54 19.26
CA LYS A 88 0.51 14.13 20.66
C LYS A 88 0.63 12.61 20.73
N GLN A 89 1.65 12.10 21.44
CA GLN A 89 1.91 10.66 21.54
C GLN A 89 0.69 9.86 22.00
N ASN A 90 -0.05 10.36 23.00
CA ASN A 90 -1.24 9.69 23.50
C ASN A 90 -2.36 9.57 22.45
N LEU A 91 -2.43 10.49 21.48
CA LEU A 91 -3.38 10.43 20.37
C LEU A 91 -2.91 9.41 19.33
N LEU A 92 -1.62 9.43 18.98
CA LEU A 92 -1.00 8.45 18.09
C LEU A 92 -1.20 7.01 18.61
N ASP A 93 -0.91 6.78 19.89
CA ASP A 93 -1.06 5.46 20.53
C ASP A 93 -2.50 4.94 20.43
N GLN A 94 -3.50 5.81 20.62
CA GLN A 94 -4.90 5.41 20.45
C GLN A 94 -5.25 5.16 18.99
N CYS A 95 -4.74 5.96 18.05
CA CYS A 95 -4.97 5.76 16.62
C CYS A 95 -4.39 4.42 16.17
N LEU A 96 -3.13 4.13 16.50
CA LEU A 96 -2.48 2.85 16.19
C LEU A 96 -3.21 1.68 16.84
N LYS A 97 -3.57 1.79 18.13
CA LYS A 97 -4.34 0.75 18.83
C LYS A 97 -5.63 0.43 18.07
N ARG A 98 -6.39 1.45 17.68
CA ARG A 98 -7.67 1.29 16.97
C ARG A 98 -7.47 0.76 15.55
N PHE A 99 -6.47 1.24 14.84
CA PHE A 99 -6.12 0.79 13.50
C PHE A 99 -5.75 -0.69 13.46
N TYR A 100 -4.89 -1.16 14.37
CA TYR A 100 -4.52 -2.59 14.42
C TYR A 100 -5.65 -3.47 14.95
N GLN A 101 -6.54 -2.96 15.81
CA GLN A 101 -7.78 -3.67 16.18
C GLN A 101 -8.69 -3.87 14.96
N LEU A 102 -8.84 -2.84 14.12
CA LEU A 102 -9.57 -2.93 12.87
C LEU A 102 -8.92 -3.95 11.93
N ARG A 103 -7.59 -3.87 11.72
CA ARG A 103 -6.85 -4.84 10.87
C ARG A 103 -6.87 -6.29 11.38
N ALA A 104 -7.17 -6.52 12.66
CA ALA A 104 -7.30 -7.87 13.20
C ALA A 104 -8.60 -8.59 12.75
N ILE A 105 -9.53 -7.88 12.12
CA ILE A 105 -10.76 -8.44 11.54
C ILE A 105 -10.40 -9.13 10.21
N THR A 106 -10.46 -10.46 10.19
CA THR A 106 -10.00 -11.28 9.05
C THR A 106 -10.98 -11.34 7.87
N GLN A 107 -12.21 -10.86 8.05
CA GLN A 107 -13.26 -10.93 7.03
C GLN A 107 -13.18 -9.80 5.98
N PHE A 108 -12.27 -8.83 6.14
CA PHE A 108 -12.12 -7.76 5.17
C PHE A 108 -11.53 -8.26 3.86
N ARG A 109 -12.13 -7.81 2.76
CA ARG A 109 -11.58 -8.03 1.42
C ARG A 109 -10.33 -7.21 1.19
N LYS A 110 -10.31 -5.96 1.69
CA LYS A 110 -9.13 -5.10 1.65
C LYS A 110 -8.88 -4.50 3.03
N MET A 111 -7.77 -4.90 3.65
CA MET A 111 -7.32 -4.30 4.90
C MET A 111 -6.85 -2.85 4.66
N PRO A 112 -7.11 -1.91 5.60
CA PRO A 112 -6.69 -0.52 5.48
C PRO A 112 -5.16 -0.40 5.52
N SER A 113 -4.54 0.32 4.59
CA SER A 113 -3.09 0.43 4.49
C SER A 113 -2.51 1.57 5.35
N THR A 114 -1.19 1.76 5.28
CA THR A 114 -0.49 2.89 5.88
C THR A 114 -1.08 4.23 5.43
N SER A 115 -1.40 4.38 4.14
CA SER A 115 -1.94 5.62 3.59
C SER A 115 -3.30 5.96 4.20
N GLU A 116 -4.20 4.98 4.34
CA GLU A 116 -5.49 5.22 4.99
C GLU A 116 -5.35 5.60 6.46
N LEU A 117 -4.38 5.04 7.20
CA LEU A 117 -4.08 5.47 8.56
C LEU A 117 -3.63 6.93 8.62
N LEU A 118 -2.71 7.32 7.75
CA LEU A 118 -2.22 8.69 7.69
C LEU A 118 -3.37 9.66 7.36
N ASP A 119 -4.14 9.37 6.33
CA ASP A 119 -5.32 10.16 5.97
C ASP A 119 -6.31 10.28 7.13
N TRP A 120 -6.54 9.17 7.85
CA TRP A 120 -7.43 9.16 9.01
C TRP A 120 -6.92 10.06 10.14
N ILE A 121 -5.63 9.98 10.49
CA ILE A 121 -5.00 10.89 11.46
C ILE A 121 -5.16 12.34 10.99
N GLY A 122 -4.91 12.63 9.71
CA GLY A 122 -5.07 13.96 9.13
C GLY A 122 -6.49 14.52 9.25
N VAL A 123 -7.51 13.68 9.06
CA VAL A 123 -8.92 14.05 9.26
C VAL A 123 -9.22 14.29 10.74
N LEU A 124 -8.76 13.43 11.66
CA LEU A 124 -8.98 13.61 13.10
C LEU A 124 -8.41 14.93 13.62
N LEU A 125 -7.21 15.30 13.17
CA LEU A 125 -6.56 16.55 13.55
C LEU A 125 -7.35 17.78 13.07
N LYS A 126 -7.90 17.74 11.86
CA LYS A 126 -8.70 18.85 11.29
C LYS A 126 -10.08 18.96 11.92
N SER A 127 -10.67 17.82 12.30
CA SER A 127 -12.00 17.76 12.90
C SER A 127 -12.04 18.11 14.39
N GLY A 128 -10.87 18.22 15.04
CA GLY A 128 -10.79 18.58 16.47
C GLY A 128 -11.35 17.52 17.42
N ILE A 129 -11.40 16.25 16.99
CA ILE A 129 -11.95 15.15 17.78
C ILE A 129 -11.13 14.92 19.05
N SER A 130 -11.83 14.66 20.16
CA SER A 130 -11.20 14.36 21.43
C SER A 130 -10.70 12.91 21.51
N ILE A 131 -9.68 12.67 22.34
CA ILE A 131 -9.18 11.31 22.60
C ILE A 131 -10.28 10.40 23.16
N ASN A 132 -11.26 10.94 23.89
CA ASN A 132 -12.35 10.16 24.46
C ASN A 132 -13.26 9.57 23.38
N GLU A 133 -13.52 10.31 22.30
CA GLU A 133 -14.30 9.82 21.16
C GLU A 133 -13.58 8.69 20.41
N LEU A 134 -12.24 8.73 20.33
CA LEU A 134 -11.43 7.63 19.80
C LEU A 134 -11.39 6.40 20.72
N ARG A 135 -11.61 6.60 22.03
CA ARG A 135 -11.75 5.50 22.99
C ARG A 135 -13.10 4.81 22.90
N THR A 136 -14.12 5.43 22.34
CA THR A 136 -15.45 4.82 22.20
C THR A 136 -15.78 4.41 20.76
N GLY A 137 -15.06 4.95 19.77
CA GLY A 137 -15.39 4.74 18.36
C GLY A 137 -14.20 4.77 17.39
N LEU A 138 -14.52 4.56 16.11
CA LEU A 138 -13.69 4.89 14.95
C LEU A 138 -14.41 6.00 14.15
N PRO A 139 -14.36 7.26 14.60
CA PRO A 139 -14.94 8.36 13.85
C PRO A 139 -14.33 8.43 12.44
N PHE A 140 -15.14 8.81 11.45
CA PHE A 140 -14.71 8.82 10.04
C PHE A 140 -14.18 7.47 9.53
N LEU A 141 -14.81 6.35 9.94
CA LEU A 141 -14.41 5.00 9.55
C LEU A 141 -14.27 4.80 8.02
N GLY A 142 -15.05 5.53 7.21
CA GLY A 142 -14.94 5.52 5.73
C GLY A 142 -13.61 6.08 5.19
N VAL A 143 -12.79 6.73 6.02
CA VAL A 143 -11.41 7.09 5.67
C VAL A 143 -10.53 5.85 5.68
N LEU A 144 -10.72 4.97 6.67
CA LEU A 144 -9.99 3.71 6.81
C LEU A 144 -10.50 2.64 5.85
N ILE A 145 -11.82 2.49 5.71
CA ILE A 145 -12.44 1.42 4.92
C ILE A 145 -13.13 1.99 3.69
N LYS A 146 -12.64 1.60 2.50
CA LYS A 146 -13.14 2.11 1.20
C LYS A 146 -14.18 1.22 0.53
N LYS A 147 -14.42 0.01 1.04
CA LYS A 147 -15.39 -0.94 0.47
C LYS A 147 -16.63 -1.00 1.35
N GLU A 148 -17.80 -0.83 0.75
CA GLU A 148 -19.09 -0.82 1.46
C GLU A 148 -19.32 -2.10 2.29
N ARG A 149 -19.05 -3.28 1.71
CA ARG A 149 -19.15 -4.56 2.43
C ARG A 149 -18.19 -4.66 3.62
N ASP A 150 -16.96 -4.15 3.48
CA ASP A 150 -15.99 -4.16 4.58
C ASP A 150 -16.41 -3.17 5.68
N LEU A 151 -17.09 -2.08 5.32
CA LEU A 151 -17.64 -1.11 6.26
C LEU A 151 -18.77 -1.74 7.10
N GLU A 152 -19.69 -2.46 6.47
CA GLU A 152 -20.75 -3.21 7.16
C GLU A 152 -20.17 -4.22 8.16
N ILE A 153 -19.15 -4.98 7.74
CA ILE A 153 -18.43 -5.93 8.60
C ILE A 153 -17.79 -5.20 9.79
N ALA A 154 -17.14 -4.06 9.54
CA ALA A 154 -16.48 -3.29 10.59
C ALA A 154 -17.51 -2.79 11.63
N LEU A 155 -18.66 -2.29 11.19
CA LEU A 155 -19.74 -1.82 12.08
C LEU A 155 -20.33 -2.96 12.93
N ASP A 156 -20.56 -4.14 12.34
CA ASP A 156 -21.05 -5.32 13.06
C ASP A 156 -20.06 -5.80 14.12
N LYS A 157 -18.78 -5.92 13.75
CA LYS A 157 -17.74 -6.51 14.61
C LYS A 157 -17.26 -5.59 15.71
N LEU A 158 -17.24 -4.29 15.47
CA LEU A 158 -16.70 -3.33 16.43
C LEU A 158 -17.74 -2.84 17.44
N LYS A 159 -19.03 -3.23 17.27
CA LYS A 159 -20.15 -2.89 18.16
C LYS A 159 -20.00 -1.48 18.74
N PHE A 160 -19.88 -0.49 17.85
CA PHE A 160 -19.89 0.88 18.29
C PHE A 160 -21.29 1.19 18.83
N PRO A 161 -21.44 1.74 20.05
CA PRO A 161 -22.73 2.27 20.47
C PRO A 161 -23.14 3.34 19.46
N THR A 162 -24.24 3.08 18.76
CA THR A 162 -24.98 4.10 17.99
C THR A 162 -25.52 5.16 18.93
#